data_AF-A0A7S3YWM4-F1
#
_entry.id   AF-A0A7S3YWM4-F1
#
_cell.length_a   1.000
_cell.length_b   1.000
_cell.length_c   1.000
_cell.angle_alpha   90.00
_cell.angle_beta   90.00
_cell.angle_gamma   90.00
#
_symmetry.space_group_name_H-M   'P 1'
#
loop_
_entity.id
_entity.type
_entity.pdbx_description
1 polymer ?
#
loop_
_entity_poly.entity_id
_entity_poly.type
_entity_poly.pdbx_seq_one_letter_code
_entity_poly.pdbx_strand_id
1 'polypeptide(L)'
;KKDKKKKKKKKKKKNIDNPLGAINQLEYGARGIIRPENRAHRYEKNEEFLRWLIEVEEKQPSMLNRREEEDLFSKYCEDFNTCTLPSEKYYDIAKWEMAEAKRRGVKSRQDLYASSTSMTDEEKAQLERRRLRDEQRQKLEDARTYALMKELKKAKKENSAVFKEIEDEHRAKGPETFESVALKRKRRKEAQENAITKKLRGY
;
A
#
# COMPACT_ATOMS: atom_id res chain seq x y z
N LYS A 1 -4.97 24.11 81.02
CA LYS A 1 -5.88 23.02 80.57
C LYS A 1 -6.52 23.38 79.22
N LYS A 2 -6.01 22.85 78.10
CA LYS A 2 -6.79 22.20 77.01
C LYS A 2 -5.88 21.91 75.81
N ASP A 3 -5.31 20.71 75.82
CA ASP A 3 -4.72 20.06 74.66
C ASP A 3 -5.73 19.88 73.53
N LYS A 4 -5.41 20.33 72.32
CA LYS A 4 -6.19 20.07 71.10
C LYS A 4 -5.38 19.20 70.14
N LYS A 5 -5.25 17.92 70.49
CA LYS A 5 -4.57 16.87 69.71
C LYS A 5 -5.42 16.49 68.48
N LYS A 6 -5.15 17.11 67.33
CA LYS A 6 -5.76 16.74 66.03
C LYS A 6 -5.27 15.37 65.57
N LYS A 7 -6.11 14.35 65.71
CA LYS A 7 -5.89 12.97 65.25
C LYS A 7 -6.06 12.90 63.71
N LYS A 8 -4.96 12.97 62.94
CA LYS A 8 -4.96 12.70 61.49
C LYS A 8 -5.24 11.20 61.26
N LYS A 9 -6.45 10.85 60.80
CA LYS A 9 -6.76 9.51 60.28
C LYS A 9 -6.02 9.31 58.95
N LYS A 10 -4.90 8.57 58.96
CA LYS A 10 -4.28 8.02 57.73
C LYS A 10 -5.26 6.99 57.14
N LYS A 11 -5.94 7.34 56.04
CA LYS A 11 -6.64 6.35 55.19
C LYS A 11 -5.56 5.45 54.57
N LYS A 12 -5.43 4.22 55.04
CA LYS A 12 -4.65 3.17 54.36
C LYS A 12 -5.32 2.94 53.00
N LYS A 13 -4.64 3.29 51.90
CA LYS A 13 -5.01 2.79 50.57
C LYS A 13 -4.82 1.28 50.62
N LYS A 14 -5.91 0.52 50.43
CA LYS A 14 -5.83 -0.92 50.22
C LYS A 14 -5.19 -1.10 48.84
N ASN A 15 -4.00 -1.68 48.78
CA ASN A 15 -3.51 -2.24 47.52
C ASN A 15 -4.48 -3.38 47.18
N ILE A 16 -5.21 -3.20 46.09
CA ILE A 16 -6.01 -4.27 45.51
C ILE A 16 -4.99 -5.02 44.66
N ASP A 17 -4.41 -6.05 45.26
CA ASP A 17 -3.59 -7.02 44.55
C ASP A 17 -4.56 -7.83 43.68
N ASN A 18 -4.82 -7.35 42.47
CA ASN A 18 -5.75 -8.01 41.56
C ASN A 18 -5.04 -9.24 40.97
N PRO A 19 -5.64 -10.45 41.06
CA PRO A 19 -4.99 -11.66 40.58
C PRO A 19 -4.94 -11.64 39.04
N LEU A 20 -3.73 -11.84 38.51
CA LEU A 20 -3.48 -12.14 37.10
C LEU A 20 -4.35 -13.33 36.67
N GLY A 21 -5.28 -13.12 35.74
CA GLY A 21 -6.12 -14.23 35.25
C GLY A 21 -7.18 -13.90 34.21
N ALA A 22 -7.53 -12.64 33.99
CA ALA A 22 -8.40 -12.25 32.90
C ALA A 22 -7.92 -10.91 32.37
N ILE A 23 -7.69 -10.85 31.05
CA ILE A 23 -7.46 -9.66 30.21
C ILE A 23 -7.67 -8.38 31.01
N ASN A 24 -6.61 -7.61 31.26
CA ASN A 24 -6.62 -6.41 32.10
C ASN A 24 -7.71 -5.43 31.62
N GLN A 25 -8.94 -5.55 32.13
CA GLN A 25 -10.06 -4.66 31.78
C GLN A 25 -9.77 -3.20 32.14
N LEU A 26 -8.81 -2.99 33.06
CA LEU A 26 -8.29 -1.66 33.42
C LEU A 26 -7.45 -1.01 32.31
N GLU A 27 -6.89 -1.80 31.39
CA GLU A 27 -6.03 -1.34 30.30
C GLU A 27 -6.80 -1.17 28.99
N TYR A 28 -8.07 -1.60 28.94
CA TYR A 28 -8.91 -1.40 27.77
C TYR A 28 -9.05 0.10 27.46
N GLY A 29 -8.67 0.48 26.25
CA GLY A 29 -8.71 1.88 25.81
C GLY A 29 -7.64 2.79 26.43
N ALA A 30 -6.63 2.25 27.13
CA ALA A 30 -5.55 3.05 27.73
C ALA A 30 -4.75 3.86 26.68
N ARG A 31 -4.70 3.37 25.44
CA ARG A 31 -4.04 4.01 24.29
C ARG A 31 -5.03 4.73 23.35
N GLY A 32 -6.28 4.85 23.76
CA GLY A 32 -7.41 5.25 22.91
C GLY A 32 -8.24 4.06 22.43
N ILE A 33 -9.44 4.33 21.92
CA ILE A 33 -10.36 3.31 21.39
C ILE A 33 -10.54 3.54 19.90
N ILE A 34 -10.16 2.56 19.09
CA ILE A 34 -10.41 2.55 17.65
C ILE A 34 -11.58 1.63 17.32
N ARG A 35 -12.38 2.05 16.34
CA ARG A 35 -13.54 1.30 15.87
C ARG A 35 -13.35 0.96 14.39
N PRO A 36 -13.58 -0.28 13.97
CA PRO A 36 -13.41 -0.68 12.57
C PRO A 36 -14.38 0.06 11.63
N GLU A 37 -15.55 0.42 12.12
CA GLU A 37 -16.59 1.12 11.34
C GLU A 37 -16.22 2.57 11.00
N ASN A 38 -15.40 3.24 11.82
CA ASN A 38 -15.02 4.62 11.59
C ASN A 38 -13.85 4.70 10.61
N ARG A 39 -14.12 5.19 9.39
CA ARG A 39 -13.08 5.41 8.36
C ARG A 39 -11.93 6.30 8.83
N ALA A 40 -12.17 7.29 9.68
CA ALA A 40 -11.11 8.21 10.11
C ALA A 40 -9.98 7.47 10.85
N HIS A 41 -10.33 6.54 11.74
CA HIS A 41 -9.34 5.74 12.48
C HIS A 41 -8.54 4.83 11.56
N ARG A 42 -9.14 4.36 10.47
CA ARG A 42 -8.48 3.53 9.47
C ARG A 42 -7.37 4.30 8.75
N TYR A 43 -7.58 5.58 8.45
CA TYR A 43 -6.56 6.43 7.84
C TYR A 43 -5.50 6.88 8.85
N GLU A 44 -5.90 7.25 10.07
CA GLU A 44 -4.98 7.71 11.11
C GLU A 44 -4.03 6.60 11.57
N LYS A 45 -4.53 5.36 11.69
CA LYS A 45 -3.75 4.19 12.12
C LYS A 45 -3.26 3.31 10.98
N ASN A 46 -3.30 3.83 9.75
CA ASN A 46 -2.93 3.05 8.58
C ASN A 46 -1.46 2.61 8.62
N GLU A 47 -0.55 3.52 8.99
CA GLU A 47 0.88 3.22 9.03
C GLU A 47 1.19 2.14 10.08
N GLU A 48 0.59 2.24 11.26
CA GLU A 48 0.74 1.24 12.32
C GLU A 48 0.15 -0.12 11.95
N PHE A 49 -1.04 -0.11 11.33
CA PHE A 49 -1.69 -1.31 10.85
C PHE A 49 -0.88 -2.02 9.77
N LEU A 50 -0.36 -1.30 8.77
CA LEU A 50 0.45 -1.89 7.70
C LEU A 50 1.72 -2.53 8.24
N ARG A 51 2.37 -1.90 9.24
CA ARG A 51 3.57 -2.45 9.86
C ARG A 51 3.27 -3.73 10.64
N TRP A 52 2.19 -3.72 11.42
CA TRP A 52 1.72 -4.91 12.14
C TRP A 52 1.35 -6.04 11.18
N LEU A 53 0.71 -5.72 10.06
CA LEU A 53 0.33 -6.69 9.03
C LEU A 53 1.56 -7.40 8.44
N ILE A 54 2.63 -6.64 8.15
CA ILE A 54 3.87 -7.19 7.58
C ILE A 54 4.66 -8.01 8.61
N GLU A 55 4.74 -7.54 9.85
CA GLU A 55 5.64 -8.12 10.86
C GLU A 55 5.00 -9.20 11.74
N VAL A 56 3.68 -9.14 11.97
CA VAL A 56 2.95 -10.09 12.83
C VAL A 56 2.14 -11.08 11.99
N GLU A 57 1.40 -10.58 11.01
CA GLU A 57 0.58 -11.43 10.13
C GLU A 57 1.35 -11.91 8.88
N GLU A 58 2.58 -11.41 8.66
CA GLU A 58 3.46 -11.75 7.53
C GLU A 58 2.82 -11.60 6.14
N LYS A 59 1.82 -10.71 6.03
CA LYS A 59 1.07 -10.47 4.79
C LYS A 59 1.48 -9.15 4.14
N GLN A 60 1.61 -9.19 2.81
CA GLN A 60 1.86 -8.00 2.00
C GLN A 60 0.54 -7.30 1.68
N PRO A 61 0.40 -5.98 1.90
CA PRO A 61 -0.83 -5.24 1.60
C PRO A 61 -1.29 -5.38 0.14
N SER A 62 -0.35 -5.53 -0.78
CA SER A 62 -0.61 -5.69 -2.22
C SER A 62 -1.28 -7.01 -2.60
N MET A 63 -1.22 -8.02 -1.72
CA MET A 63 -1.77 -9.36 -1.96
C MET A 63 -3.15 -9.54 -1.32
N LEU A 64 -3.62 -8.58 -0.52
CA LEU A 64 -4.89 -8.68 0.19
C LEU A 64 -6.04 -8.16 -0.66
N ASN A 65 -7.17 -8.87 -0.59
CA ASN A 65 -8.42 -8.33 -1.07
C ASN A 65 -9.03 -7.39 -0.02
N ARG A 66 -9.87 -6.44 -0.47
CA ARG A 66 -10.45 -5.40 0.41
C ARG A 66 -11.19 -5.98 1.64
N ARG A 67 -11.87 -7.10 1.47
CA ARG A 67 -12.60 -7.75 2.57
C ARG A 67 -11.65 -8.33 3.63
N GLU A 68 -10.56 -8.96 3.18
CA GLU A 68 -9.55 -9.52 4.07
C GLU A 68 -8.82 -8.41 4.85
N GLU A 69 -8.58 -7.28 4.19
CA GLU A 69 -8.04 -6.09 4.84
C GLU A 69 -9.00 -5.54 5.91
N GLU A 70 -10.30 -5.52 5.63
CA GLU A 70 -11.33 -5.11 6.60
C GLU A 70 -11.39 -6.05 7.82
N ASP A 71 -11.30 -7.37 7.61
CA ASP A 71 -11.30 -8.37 8.68
C ASP A 71 -10.04 -8.28 9.56
N LEU A 72 -8.86 -8.13 8.94
CA LEU A 72 -7.59 -7.97 9.66
C LEU A 72 -7.51 -6.64 10.40
N PHE A 73 -8.09 -5.58 9.84
CA PHE A 73 -8.20 -4.31 10.55
C PHE A 73 -9.12 -4.42 11.77
N SER A 74 -10.18 -5.24 11.73
CA SER A 74 -11.01 -5.50 12.91
C SER A 74 -10.23 -6.21 14.01
N LYS A 75 -9.45 -7.23 13.65
CA LYS A 75 -8.57 -7.92 14.60
C LYS A 75 -7.54 -6.98 15.22
N TYR A 76 -6.91 -6.14 14.40
CA TYR A 76 -6.00 -5.10 14.88
C TYR A 76 -6.70 -4.10 15.81
N CYS A 77 -7.94 -3.70 15.50
CA CYS A 77 -8.73 -2.83 16.37
C CYS A 77 -8.96 -3.45 17.75
N GLU A 78 -9.29 -4.75 17.78
CA GLU A 78 -9.48 -5.48 19.02
C GLU A 78 -8.18 -5.48 19.84
N ASP A 79 -7.07 -5.92 19.24
CA ASP A 79 -5.78 -6.02 19.92
C ASP A 79 -5.21 -4.66 20.38
N PHE A 80 -5.46 -3.60 19.60
CA PHE A 80 -5.11 -2.24 19.98
C PHE A 80 -5.90 -1.79 21.21
N ASN A 81 -7.21 -2.01 21.20
CA ASN A 81 -8.09 -1.59 22.29
C ASN A 81 -7.83 -2.38 23.57
N THR A 82 -7.51 -3.67 23.47
CA THR A 82 -7.18 -4.54 24.62
C THR A 82 -5.73 -4.45 25.06
N CYS A 83 -4.92 -3.61 24.41
CA CYS A 83 -3.50 -3.47 24.68
C CYS A 83 -2.71 -4.80 24.58
N THR A 84 -3.10 -5.70 23.66
CA THR A 84 -2.52 -7.05 23.49
C THR A 84 -1.54 -7.18 22.31
N LEU A 85 -1.18 -6.07 21.65
CA LEU A 85 -0.23 -6.10 20.54
C LEU A 85 1.17 -6.52 21.04
N PRO A 86 1.95 -7.27 20.23
CA PRO A 86 3.23 -7.84 20.67
C PRO A 86 4.31 -6.81 21.07
N SER A 87 4.21 -5.57 20.62
CA SER A 87 5.22 -4.54 20.84
C SER A 87 4.60 -3.15 20.90
N GLU A 88 5.18 -2.26 21.71
CA GLU A 88 4.72 -0.88 21.85
C GLU A 88 4.78 -0.09 20.53
N LYS A 89 5.64 -0.51 19.58
CA LYS A 89 5.79 0.14 18.28
C LYS A 89 4.50 0.18 17.46
N TYR A 90 3.61 -0.80 17.63
CA TYR A 90 2.37 -0.87 16.86
C TYR A 90 1.28 0.05 17.40
N TYR A 91 1.47 0.70 18.55
CA TYR A 91 0.52 1.71 19.04
C TYR A 91 0.80 3.10 18.47
N ASP A 92 2.08 3.42 18.30
CA ASP A 92 2.59 4.70 17.83
C ASP A 92 4.00 4.50 17.24
N ILE A 93 4.04 4.30 15.92
CA ILE A 93 5.30 4.10 15.19
C ILE A 93 6.15 5.36 15.25
N ALA A 94 5.55 6.54 15.05
CA ALA A 94 6.30 7.80 14.99
C ALA A 94 7.07 8.05 16.30
N LYS A 95 6.44 7.80 17.45
CA LYS A 95 7.09 7.93 18.76
C LYS A 95 8.16 6.86 18.96
N TRP A 96 7.91 5.63 18.54
CA TRP A 96 8.89 4.55 18.64
C TRP A 96 10.11 4.82 17.77
N GLU A 97 9.92 5.24 16.52
CA GLU A 97 11.00 5.59 15.59
C GLU A 97 11.82 6.77 16.08
N MET A 98 11.18 7.80 16.64
CA MET A 98 11.89 8.92 17.25
C MET A 98 12.75 8.48 18.45
N ALA A 99 12.21 7.62 19.31
CA ALA A 99 12.95 7.07 20.45
C ALA A 99 14.12 6.18 19.99
N GLU A 100 13.89 5.36 18.96
CA GLU A 100 14.87 4.45 18.40
C GLU A 100 15.98 5.20 17.65
N ALA A 101 15.63 6.25 16.88
CA ALA A 101 16.59 7.16 16.25
C ALA A 101 17.48 7.84 17.30
N LYS A 102 16.89 8.30 18.41
CA LYS A 102 17.63 8.86 19.54
C LYS A 102 18.58 7.85 20.18
N ARG A 103 18.14 6.59 20.35
CA ARG A 103 18.99 5.50 20.87
C ARG A 103 20.15 5.17 19.94
N ARG A 104 19.90 5.18 18.63
CA ARG A 104 20.92 4.92 17.58
C ARG A 104 21.84 6.12 17.33
N GLY A 105 21.65 7.23 18.03
CA GLY A 105 22.43 8.45 17.84
C GLY A 105 22.18 9.12 16.48
N VAL A 106 21.09 8.77 15.80
CA VAL A 106 20.67 9.41 14.55
C VAL A 106 20.13 10.79 14.92
N LYS A 107 20.98 11.79 14.74
CA LYS A 107 20.65 13.20 14.94
C LYS A 107 19.50 13.58 14.00
N SER A 108 18.48 14.25 14.54
CA SER A 108 17.38 14.78 13.71
C SER A 108 17.93 15.80 12.70
N ARG A 109 17.18 16.11 11.64
CA ARG A 109 17.59 17.18 10.69
C ARG A 109 17.88 18.51 11.40
N GLN A 110 17.21 18.78 12.51
CA GLN A 110 17.40 19.98 13.31
C GLN A 110 18.70 19.92 14.13
N ASP A 111 19.03 18.76 14.69
CA ASP A 111 20.32 18.52 15.36
C ASP A 111 21.49 18.55 14.37
N LEU A 112 21.28 18.04 13.16
CA LEU A 112 22.24 18.15 12.05
C LEU A 112 22.40 19.60 11.60
N TYR A 113 21.33 20.39 11.58
CA TYR A 113 21.38 21.83 11.25
C TYR A 113 22.10 22.63 12.33
N ALA A 114 21.85 22.34 13.61
CA ALA A 114 22.57 22.93 14.74
C ALA A 114 24.06 22.49 14.78
N SER A 115 24.37 21.27 14.32
CA SER A 115 25.74 20.82 14.10
C SER A 115 26.36 21.43 12.83
N SER A 116 25.55 21.84 11.85
CA SER A 116 25.98 22.44 10.58
C SER A 116 26.40 23.90 10.75
N THR A 117 25.92 24.59 11.77
CA THR A 117 26.42 25.94 12.12
C THR A 117 27.88 25.95 12.57
N SER A 118 28.51 24.78 12.75
CA SER A 118 29.96 24.64 12.95
C SER A 118 30.73 24.11 11.73
N MET A 119 30.12 24.03 10.54
CA MET A 119 30.83 23.62 9.32
C MET A 119 31.71 24.75 8.80
N THR A 120 32.96 24.42 8.45
CA THR A 120 33.90 25.35 7.82
C THR A 120 33.41 25.73 6.42
N ASP A 121 33.87 26.89 5.92
CA ASP A 121 33.45 27.42 4.61
C ASP A 121 33.76 26.45 3.45
N GLU A 122 34.80 25.64 3.61
CA GLU A 122 35.23 24.61 2.67
C GLU A 122 34.26 23.41 2.60
N GLU A 123 33.68 23.00 3.73
CA GLU A 123 32.68 21.92 3.77
C GLU A 123 31.37 22.33 3.09
N LYS A 124 30.99 23.61 3.19
CA LYS A 124 29.81 24.15 2.51
C LYS A 124 29.98 24.12 0.99
N ALA A 125 31.15 24.51 0.49
CA ALA A 125 31.48 24.47 -0.94
C ALA A 125 31.45 23.03 -1.49
N GLN A 126 31.94 22.04 -0.73
CA GLN A 126 31.86 20.64 -1.15
C GLN A 126 30.42 20.10 -1.17
N LEU A 127 29.60 20.48 -0.19
CA LEU A 127 28.19 20.07 -0.12
C LEU A 127 27.39 20.66 -1.29
N GLU A 128 27.63 21.93 -1.62
CA GLU A 128 26.99 22.59 -2.77
C GLU A 128 27.36 21.89 -4.09
N ARG A 129 28.65 21.60 -4.30
CA ARG A 129 29.09 20.83 -5.48
C ARG A 129 28.46 19.45 -5.56
N ARG A 130 28.28 18.78 -4.40
CA ARG A 130 27.60 17.47 -4.35
C ARG A 130 26.13 17.60 -4.73
N ARG A 131 25.42 18.58 -4.17
CA ARG A 131 24.02 18.86 -4.50
C ARG A 131 23.83 19.17 -5.97
N LEU A 132 24.70 19.98 -6.56
CA LEU A 132 24.63 20.31 -7.99
C LEU A 132 24.80 19.06 -8.87
N ARG A 133 25.73 18.17 -8.52
CA ARG A 133 25.91 16.88 -9.22
C ARG A 133 24.69 15.97 -9.07
N ASP A 134 24.14 15.89 -7.86
CA ASP A 134 22.94 15.09 -7.60
C ASP A 134 21.72 15.62 -8.36
N GLU A 135 21.54 16.94 -8.42
CA GLU A 135 20.45 17.58 -9.16
C GLU A 135 20.60 17.38 -10.68
N GLN A 136 21.83 17.46 -11.21
CA GLN A 136 22.10 17.14 -12.62
C GLN A 136 21.79 15.68 -12.93
N ARG A 137 22.15 14.75 -12.04
CA ARG A 137 21.83 13.33 -12.19
C ARG A 137 20.31 13.11 -12.19
N GLN A 138 19.59 13.73 -11.25
CA GLN A 138 18.12 13.64 -11.19
C GLN A 138 17.47 14.20 -12.44
N LYS A 139 17.90 15.37 -12.93
CA LYS A 139 17.38 15.94 -14.19
C LYS A 139 17.59 15.01 -15.39
N LEU A 140 18.73 14.31 -15.45
CA LEU A 140 19.01 13.34 -16.51
C LEU A 140 18.08 12.11 -16.40
N GLU A 141 17.88 11.60 -15.18
CA GLU A 141 16.97 10.49 -14.90
C GLU A 141 15.52 10.84 -15.23
N ASP A 142 15.06 12.04 -14.84
CA ASP A 142 13.73 12.56 -15.14
C ASP A 142 13.52 12.74 -16.65
N ALA A 143 14.52 13.28 -17.35
CA ALA A 143 14.46 13.41 -18.81
C ALA A 143 14.38 12.03 -19.49
N ARG A 144 15.15 11.05 -19.01
CA ARG A 144 15.15 9.68 -19.52
C ARG A 144 13.82 8.98 -19.28
N THR A 145 13.28 9.08 -18.06
CA THR A 145 11.98 8.48 -17.71
C THR A 145 10.85 9.13 -18.49
N TYR A 146 10.88 10.45 -18.69
CA TYR A 146 9.92 11.16 -19.51
C TYR A 146 9.95 10.71 -20.99
N ALA A 147 11.15 10.54 -21.56
CA ALA A 147 11.30 10.04 -22.93
C ALA A 147 10.71 8.63 -23.09
N LEU A 148 11.03 7.72 -22.17
CA LEU A 148 10.48 6.36 -22.16
C LEU A 148 8.95 6.38 -22.03
N MET A 149 8.40 7.20 -21.14
CA MET A 149 6.95 7.30 -20.94
C MET A 149 6.25 7.81 -22.21
N LYS A 150 6.88 8.73 -22.95
CA LYS A 150 6.36 9.23 -24.23
C LYS A 150 6.30 8.12 -25.28
N GLU A 151 7.33 7.28 -25.39
CA GLU A 151 7.34 6.12 -26.28
C GLU A 151 6.25 5.10 -25.92
N LEU A 152 6.11 4.77 -24.63
CA LEU A 152 5.06 3.87 -24.15
C LEU A 152 3.65 4.40 -24.46
N LYS A 153 3.41 5.72 -24.32
CA LYS A 153 2.14 6.34 -24.69
C LYS A 153 1.87 6.23 -26.19
N LYS A 154 2.88 6.40 -27.04
CA LYS A 154 2.77 6.23 -28.48
C LYS A 154 2.42 4.78 -28.83
N ALA A 155 3.17 3.82 -28.31
CA ALA A 155 2.91 2.39 -28.51
C ALA A 155 1.52 1.98 -28.02
N LYS A 156 1.06 2.49 -26.86
CA LYS A 156 -0.30 2.25 -26.37
C LYS A 156 -1.38 2.78 -27.31
N LYS A 157 -1.16 3.97 -27.90
CA LYS A 157 -2.09 4.55 -28.88
C LYS A 157 -2.15 3.72 -30.16
N GLU A 158 -0.99 3.29 -30.67
CA GLU A 158 -0.88 2.43 -31.85
C GLU A 158 -1.56 1.08 -31.61
N ASN A 159 -1.26 0.41 -30.49
CA ASN A 159 -1.89 -0.86 -30.12
C ASN A 159 -3.41 -0.73 -29.92
N SER A 160 -3.89 0.39 -29.37
CA SER A 160 -5.33 0.65 -29.26
C SER A 160 -5.99 0.88 -30.61
N ALA A 161 -5.31 1.49 -31.57
CA ALA A 161 -5.83 1.66 -32.92
C ALA A 161 -5.94 0.31 -33.64
N VAL A 162 -4.89 -0.53 -33.53
CA VAL A 162 -4.91 -1.91 -34.04
C VAL A 162 -6.04 -2.71 -33.40
N PHE A 163 -6.24 -2.59 -32.08
CA PHE A 163 -7.32 -3.29 -31.40
C PHE A 163 -8.71 -2.86 -31.89
N LYS A 164 -8.93 -1.56 -32.10
CA LYS A 164 -10.19 -1.05 -32.67
C LYS A 164 -10.40 -1.55 -34.10
N GLU A 165 -9.36 -1.59 -34.91
CA GLU A 165 -9.44 -2.10 -36.29
C GLU A 165 -9.83 -3.58 -36.30
N ILE A 166 -9.23 -4.38 -35.41
CA ILE A 166 -9.62 -5.79 -35.20
C ILE A 166 -11.08 -5.89 -34.73
N GLU A 167 -11.51 -5.07 -33.77
CA GLU A 167 -12.91 -5.06 -33.30
C GLU A 167 -13.90 -4.67 -34.40
N ASP A 168 -13.57 -3.67 -35.21
CA ASP A 168 -14.39 -3.20 -36.32
C ASP A 168 -14.46 -4.26 -37.42
N GLU A 169 -13.35 -4.97 -37.71
CA GLU A 169 -13.35 -6.13 -38.60
C GLU A 169 -14.24 -7.26 -38.07
N HIS A 170 -14.15 -7.58 -36.78
CA HIS A 170 -14.99 -8.60 -36.16
C HIS A 170 -16.46 -8.20 -36.18
N ARG A 171 -16.76 -6.92 -35.95
CA ARG A 171 -18.11 -6.36 -36.03
C ARG A 171 -18.66 -6.40 -37.47
N ALA A 172 -17.84 -6.05 -38.45
CA ALA A 172 -18.21 -6.05 -39.87
C ALA A 172 -18.40 -7.47 -40.44
N LYS A 173 -17.58 -8.44 -40.00
CA LYS A 173 -17.73 -9.86 -40.34
C LYS A 173 -19.00 -10.47 -39.73
N GLY A 174 -19.50 -9.87 -38.64
CA GLY A 174 -20.66 -10.36 -37.90
C GLY A 174 -20.42 -11.72 -37.23
N PRO A 175 -21.32 -12.18 -36.35
CA PRO A 175 -21.22 -13.54 -35.82
C PRO A 175 -21.41 -14.56 -36.96
N GLU A 176 -20.52 -15.55 -37.07
CA GLU A 176 -20.73 -16.67 -37.99
C GLU A 176 -21.95 -17.49 -37.53
N THR A 177 -23.11 -17.19 -38.11
CA THR A 177 -24.34 -17.94 -37.84
C THR A 177 -24.27 -19.33 -38.47
N PHE A 178 -25.00 -20.30 -37.92
CA PHE A 178 -25.07 -21.66 -38.45
C PHE A 178 -25.44 -21.68 -39.94
N GLU A 179 -26.33 -20.78 -40.36
CA GLU A 179 -26.74 -20.59 -41.76
C GLU A 179 -25.60 -20.06 -42.63
N SER A 180 -24.82 -19.10 -42.15
CA SER A 180 -23.67 -18.55 -42.89
C SER A 180 -22.59 -19.61 -43.12
N VAL A 181 -22.37 -20.48 -42.12
CA VAL A 181 -21.43 -21.61 -42.19
C VAL A 181 -21.95 -22.69 -43.16
N ALA A 182 -23.25 -23.00 -43.10
CA ALA A 182 -23.88 -23.95 -44.02
C ALA A 182 -23.82 -23.47 -45.48
N LEU A 183 -24.07 -22.18 -45.73
CA LEU A 183 -23.99 -21.59 -47.06
C LEU A 183 -22.55 -21.60 -47.61
N LYS A 184 -21.54 -21.28 -46.77
CA LYS A 184 -20.12 -21.41 -47.14
C LYS A 184 -19.76 -22.85 -47.52
N ARG A 185 -20.24 -23.84 -46.76
CA ARG A 185 -20.03 -25.27 -47.05
C ARG A 185 -20.69 -25.69 -48.37
N LYS A 186 -21.91 -25.22 -48.62
CA LYS A 186 -22.63 -25.49 -49.89
C LYS A 186 -21.90 -24.91 -51.09
N ARG A 187 -21.50 -23.63 -51.04
CA ARG A 187 -20.72 -22.98 -52.13
C ARG A 187 -19.38 -23.68 -52.36
N ARG A 188 -18.71 -24.15 -51.31
CA ARG A 188 -17.45 -24.90 -51.43
C ARG A 188 -17.67 -26.25 -52.11
N LYS A 189 -18.76 -26.95 -51.80
CA LYS A 189 -19.13 -28.22 -52.44
C LYS A 189 -19.48 -28.01 -53.91
N GLU A 190 -20.30 -27.01 -54.24
CA GLU A 190 -20.64 -26.64 -55.62
C GLU A 190 -19.40 -26.24 -56.43
N ALA A 191 -18.45 -25.51 -55.83
CA ALA A 191 -17.19 -25.16 -56.48
C ALA A 191 -16.31 -26.39 -56.77
N GLN A 192 -16.29 -27.37 -55.86
CA GLN A 192 -15.59 -28.63 -56.07
C GLN A 192 -16.25 -29.46 -57.18
N GLU A 193 -17.58 -29.55 -57.17
CA GLU A 193 -18.36 -30.25 -58.21
C GLU A 193 -18.19 -29.58 -59.58
N ASN A 194 -18.20 -28.25 -59.64
CA ASN A 194 -17.91 -27.50 -60.86
C ASN A 194 -16.46 -27.66 -61.34
N ALA A 195 -15.49 -27.75 -60.41
CA ALA A 195 -14.10 -28.03 -60.77
C ALA A 195 -13.93 -29.46 -61.30
N ILE A 196 -14.65 -30.43 -60.75
CA ILE A 196 -14.66 -31.83 -61.21
C ILE A 196 -15.31 -31.94 -62.59
N THR A 197 -16.48 -31.34 -62.80
CA THR A 197 -17.16 -31.35 -64.10
C THR A 197 -16.38 -30.60 -65.18
N LYS A 198 -15.72 -29.48 -64.83
CA LYS A 198 -14.81 -28.78 -65.76
C LYS A 198 -13.59 -29.63 -66.13
N LYS A 199 -13.05 -30.42 -65.19
CA LYS A 199 -11.98 -31.39 -65.48
C LYS A 199 -12.46 -32.56 -66.34
N LEU A 200 -13.68 -33.03 -66.15
CA LEU A 200 -14.28 -34.11 -66.94
C LEU A 200 -14.67 -33.68 -68.36
N ARG A 201 -15.00 -32.41 -68.58
CA ARG A 201 -15.38 -31.83 -69.88
C ARG A 201 -14.17 -31.33 -70.70
N GLY A 202 -12.98 -31.31 -70.09
CA GLY A 202 -11.72 -30.89 -70.70
C GLY A 202 -10.84 -32.04 -71.20
N TYR A 203 -11.39 -33.26 -71.30
CA TYR A 203 -10.82 -34.42 -71.98
C TYR A 203 -11.71 -34.78 -73.17
#